data_AF-A0A1G1LRK9-F1
#
_entry.id   AF-A0A1G1LRK9-F1
#
_cell.length_a   1.000
_cell.length_b   1.000
_cell.length_c   1.000
_cell.angle_alpha   90.00
_cell.angle_beta   90.00
_cell.angle_gamma   90.00
#
_symmetry.space_group_name_H-M   'P 1'
#
loop_
_entity.id
_entity.type
_entity.pdbx_description
1 polymer ?
#
loop_
_entity_poly.entity_id
_entity_poly.type
_entity_poly.pdbx_seq_one_letter_code
_entity_poly.pdbx_strand_id
1 'polypeptide(L)'
;MILPLRRKKLGFSIIEVVVAAVIFSIAAAGILAMSSIAGRPKAARSERAIGAALFAQQLLAWYRTKVEATSYNTGNLAEGNYTFNTGIYSAFVQIRNDTSGAGRFINIKVDWNEP
;
A
#
# COMPACT_ATOMS: atom_id res chain seq x y z
N MET A 1 -72.59 28.50 -17.00
CA MET A 1 -71.92 27.93 -18.20
C MET A 1 -70.44 27.77 -17.87
N ILE A 2 -69.99 26.55 -17.57
CA ILE A 2 -68.62 26.26 -17.11
C ILE A 2 -67.86 25.64 -18.28
N LEU A 3 -66.82 26.31 -18.77
CA LEU A 3 -65.94 25.81 -19.83
C LEU A 3 -64.92 24.82 -19.22
N PRO A 4 -64.75 23.61 -19.76
CA PRO A 4 -63.76 22.67 -19.27
C PRO A 4 -62.35 23.07 -19.75
N LEU A 5 -61.48 23.43 -18.81
CA LEU A 5 -60.04 23.59 -19.07
C LEU A 5 -59.41 22.21 -19.31
N ARG A 6 -59.21 21.85 -20.59
CA ARG A 6 -58.39 20.69 -20.97
C ARG A 6 -56.96 20.90 -20.45
N ARG A 7 -56.58 20.21 -19.37
CA ARG A 7 -55.17 20.04 -18.99
C ARG A 7 -54.46 19.24 -20.09
N LYS A 8 -53.60 19.89 -20.88
CA LYS A 8 -52.66 19.18 -21.76
C LYS A 8 -51.74 18.35 -20.86
N LYS A 9 -51.79 17.02 -20.97
CA LYS A 9 -50.71 16.17 -20.48
C LYS A 9 -49.49 16.48 -21.35
N LEU A 10 -48.55 17.26 -20.82
CA LEU A 10 -47.25 17.47 -21.44
C LEU A 10 -46.48 16.16 -21.24
N GLY A 11 -46.58 15.26 -22.22
CA GLY A 11 -45.68 14.11 -22.29
C GLY A 11 -44.25 14.60 -22.47
N PHE A 12 -43.29 13.89 -21.88
CA PHE A 12 -41.87 14.18 -22.04
C PHE A 12 -41.49 14.11 -23.53
N SER A 13 -40.75 15.13 -23.99
CA SER A 13 -40.25 15.16 -25.38
C SER A 13 -39.19 14.07 -25.57
N ILE A 14 -39.16 13.42 -26.74
CA ILE A 14 -38.13 12.40 -27.07
C ILE A 14 -36.71 12.96 -26.87
N ILE A 15 -36.50 14.23 -27.21
CA ILE A 15 -35.23 14.95 -27.00
C ILE A 15 -34.86 15.03 -25.52
N GLU A 16 -35.84 15.28 -24.66
CA GLU A 16 -35.63 15.39 -23.21
C GLU A 16 -35.22 14.05 -22.61
N VAL A 17 -35.82 12.95 -23.10
CA VAL A 17 -35.46 11.59 -22.71
C VAL A 17 -34.05 11.22 -23.17
N VAL A 18 -33.66 11.61 -24.39
CA VAL A 18 -32.31 11.37 -24.92
C VAL A 18 -31.26 12.14 -24.11
N VAL A 19 -31.51 13.42 -23.82
CA VAL A 19 -30.60 14.24 -23.00
C VAL A 19 -30.48 13.68 -21.58
N ALA A 20 -31.60 13.27 -20.96
CA ALA A 20 -31.58 12.64 -19.65
C ALA A 20 -30.79 11.31 -19.64
N ALA A 21 -30.92 10.49 -20.68
CA ALA A 21 -30.18 9.24 -20.82
C ALA A 21 -28.67 9.47 -20.97
N VAL A 22 -28.25 10.51 -21.69
CA VAL A 22 -26.83 10.89 -21.83
C VAL A 22 -26.25 11.35 -20.49
N ILE A 23 -26.96 12.21 -19.76
CA ILE A 23 -26.51 12.68 -18.45
C ILE A 23 -26.42 11.50 -17.47
N PHE A 24 -27.42 10.61 -17.48
CA PHE A 24 -27.44 9.43 -16.62
C PHE A 24 -26.29 8.46 -16.92
N SER A 25 -25.96 8.25 -18.20
CA SER A 25 -24.85 7.37 -18.59
C SER A 25 -23.48 7.93 -18.20
N ILE A 26 -23.28 9.25 -18.29
CA ILE A 26 -22.05 9.91 -17.78
C ILE A 26 -21.95 9.77 -16.26
N ALA A 27 -23.06 10.00 -15.53
CA ALA A 27 -23.08 9.84 -14.07
C ALA A 27 -22.80 8.40 -13.64
N ALA A 28 -23.41 7.41 -14.31
CA ALA A 28 -23.17 6.00 -14.05
C ALA A 28 -21.71 5.60 -14.31
N ALA A 29 -21.12 6.07 -15.40
CA ALA A 29 -19.70 5.84 -15.70
C ALA A 29 -18.78 6.45 -14.63
N GLY A 30 -19.10 7.65 -14.12
CA GLY A 30 -18.36 8.29 -13.04
C GLY A 30 -18.39 7.50 -11.72
N ILE A 31 -19.57 6.99 -11.35
CA ILE A 31 -19.75 6.17 -10.14
C ILE A 31 -18.97 4.85 -10.25
N LEU A 32 -19.02 4.19 -11.42
CA LEU A 32 -18.26 2.97 -11.69
C LEU A 32 -16.74 3.19 -11.69
N ALA A 33 -16.28 4.34 -12.19
CA ALA A 33 -14.88 4.71 -12.13
C ALA A 33 -14.40 4.91 -10.67
N MET A 34 -15.21 5.57 -9.84
CA MET A 34 -14.89 5.76 -8.42
C MET A 34 -14.86 4.45 -7.63
N SER A 35 -15.81 3.54 -7.86
CA SER A 35 -15.78 2.22 -7.20
C SER A 35 -14.56 1.40 -7.61
N SER A 36 -14.12 1.50 -8.87
CA SER A 36 -12.91 0.83 -9.37
C SER A 36 -11.61 1.35 -8.73
N ILE A 37 -11.59 2.61 -8.26
CA ILE A 37 -10.44 3.22 -7.58
C ILE A 37 -10.46 2.88 -6.09
N ALA A 38 -11.63 2.89 -5.46
CA ALA A 38 -11.81 2.52 -4.06
C ALA A 38 -11.43 1.04 -3.78
N GLY A 39 -11.61 0.15 -4.76
CA GLY A 39 -11.20 -1.25 -4.67
C GLY A 39 -9.70 -1.52 -4.91
N ARG A 40 -8.86 -0.49 -5.15
CA ARG A 40 -7.44 -0.73 -5.46
C ARG A 40 -6.63 -1.00 -4.18
N PRO A 41 -5.84 -2.09 -4.12
CA PRO A 41 -5.02 -2.47 -2.95
C PRO A 41 -3.83 -1.54 -2.67
N LYS A 42 -3.76 -0.36 -3.30
CA LYS A 42 -2.62 0.57 -3.18
C LYS A 42 -2.49 1.12 -1.76
N ALA A 43 -3.61 1.37 -1.07
CA ALA A 43 -3.58 1.79 0.34
C ALA A 43 -3.00 0.68 1.24
N ALA A 44 -3.46 -0.57 1.08
CA ALA A 44 -2.95 -1.71 1.83
C ALA A 44 -1.47 -2.00 1.57
N ARG A 45 -0.98 -1.84 0.32
CA ARG A 45 0.45 -1.95 0.02
C ARG A 45 1.27 -0.83 0.66
N SER A 46 0.75 0.39 0.72
CA SER A 46 1.43 1.51 1.36
C SER A 46 1.57 1.31 2.87
N GLU A 47 0.51 0.88 3.55
CA GLU A 47 0.54 0.60 5.00
C GLU A 47 1.52 -0.53 5.34
N ARG A 48 1.53 -1.61 4.54
CA ARG A 48 2.47 -2.72 4.73
C ARG A 48 3.91 -2.32 4.45
N ALA A 49 4.16 -1.47 3.46
CA ALA A 49 5.49 -0.93 3.21
C ALA A 49 6.00 -0.10 4.40
N ILE A 50 5.12 0.69 5.02
CA ILE A 50 5.45 1.44 6.24
C ILE A 50 5.76 0.47 7.39
N GLY A 51 4.94 -0.56 7.60
CA GLY A 51 5.17 -1.58 8.62
C GLY A 51 6.50 -2.33 8.43
N ALA A 52 6.81 -2.72 7.19
CA ALA A 52 8.07 -3.36 6.84
C ALA A 52 9.28 -2.45 7.08
N ALA A 53 9.16 -1.15 6.77
CA ALA A 53 10.21 -0.17 7.04
C ALA A 53 10.44 0.03 8.54
N LEU A 54 9.38 0.11 9.34
CA LEU A 54 9.48 0.21 10.80
C LEU A 54 10.15 -1.04 11.39
N PHE A 55 9.80 -2.23 10.90
CA PHE A 55 10.44 -3.46 11.34
C PHE A 55 11.94 -3.50 10.98
N ALA A 56 12.30 -3.08 9.76
CA ALA A 56 13.70 -2.94 9.36
C ALA A 56 14.47 -1.95 10.26
N GLN A 57 13.85 -0.82 10.62
CA GLN A 57 14.44 0.17 11.52
C GLN A 57 14.67 -0.39 12.93
N GLN A 58 13.72 -1.15 13.48
CA GLN A 58 13.87 -1.79 14.78
C GLN A 58 15.02 -2.80 14.79
N LEU A 59 15.13 -3.63 13.74
CA LEU A 59 16.23 -4.56 13.56
C LEU A 59 17.58 -3.83 13.46
N LEU A 60 17.65 -2.75 12.69
CA LEU A 60 18.85 -1.93 12.59
C LEU A 60 19.23 -1.32 13.93
N ALA A 61 18.26 -0.78 14.69
CA ALA A 61 18.48 -0.25 16.02
C ALA A 61 19.03 -1.33 16.97
N TRP A 62 18.46 -2.54 16.93
CA TRP A 62 18.95 -3.67 17.70
C TRP A 62 20.41 -4.00 17.37
N TYR A 63 20.77 -4.12 16.08
CA TYR A 63 22.16 -4.35 15.68
C TYR A 63 23.10 -3.23 16.15
N ARG A 64 22.67 -1.96 16.10
CA ARG A 64 23.45 -0.83 16.62
C ARG A 64 23.73 -0.96 18.12
N THR A 65 22.82 -1.52 18.91
CA THR A 65 23.08 -1.79 20.34
C THR A 65 24.10 -2.89 20.59
N LYS A 66 24.41 -3.71 19.58
CA LYS A 66 25.36 -4.83 19.67
C LYS A 66 26.74 -4.49 19.14
N VAL A 67 26.93 -3.30 18.57
CA VAL A 67 28.25 -2.85 18.09
C VAL A 67 29.09 -2.42 19.29
N GLU A 68 30.05 -3.25 19.65
CA GLU A 68 31.09 -2.91 20.62
C GLU A 68 32.46 -3.04 19.95
N ALA A 69 33.41 -2.16 20.31
CA ALA A 69 34.73 -2.11 19.68
C ALA A 69 35.51 -3.44 19.75
N THR A 70 35.25 -4.25 20.78
CA THR A 70 35.96 -5.51 21.04
C THR A 70 35.26 -6.74 20.50
N SER A 71 33.96 -6.67 20.16
CA SER A 71 33.14 -7.84 19.79
C SER A 71 32.38 -7.69 18.47
N TYR A 72 32.60 -6.60 17.73
CA TYR A 72 31.88 -6.25 16.48
C TYR A 72 31.91 -7.33 15.37
N ASN A 73 32.83 -8.29 15.44
CA ASN A 73 33.00 -9.35 14.45
C ASN A 73 32.56 -10.74 14.95
N THR A 74 31.96 -10.83 16.14
CA THR A 74 31.58 -12.09 16.77
C THR A 74 30.11 -12.12 17.18
N GLY A 75 29.58 -13.32 17.45
CA GLY A 75 28.22 -13.52 17.95
C GLY A 75 27.15 -13.00 16.98
N ASN A 76 26.32 -12.07 17.46
CA ASN A 76 25.17 -11.53 16.71
C ASN A 76 25.57 -10.70 15.49
N LEU A 77 26.82 -10.24 15.41
CA LEU A 77 27.35 -9.48 14.26
C LEU A 77 28.31 -10.30 13.40
N ALA A 78 28.31 -11.62 13.59
CA ALA A 78 29.11 -12.52 12.76
C ALA A 78 28.66 -12.43 11.29
N GLU A 79 29.61 -12.72 10.40
CA GLU A 79 29.33 -12.77 8.97
C GLU A 79 28.35 -13.89 8.66
N GLY A 80 27.33 -13.57 7.87
CA GLY A 80 26.33 -14.58 7.54
C GLY A 80 25.02 -14.00 7.07
N ASN A 81 24.10 -14.93 6.84
CA ASN A 81 22.72 -14.65 6.48
C ASN A 81 21.82 -15.12 7.62
N TYR A 82 20.92 -14.25 8.06
CA TYR A 82 20.03 -14.48 9.19
C TYR A 82 18.60 -14.15 8.77
N THR A 83 17.64 -14.90 9.30
CA THR A 83 16.22 -14.67 9.03
C THR A 83 15.48 -14.40 10.33
N PHE A 84 14.71 -13.31 10.36
CA PHE A 84 13.88 -12.92 11.49
C PHE A 84 12.43 -12.82 11.02
N ASN A 85 11.51 -13.47 11.73
CA ASN A 85 10.09 -13.45 11.39
C ASN A 85 9.30 -12.80 12.52
N THR A 86 8.40 -11.88 12.17
CA THR A 86 7.44 -11.31 13.12
C THR A 86 6.07 -11.15 12.47
N GLY A 87 5.09 -11.95 12.92
CA GLY A 87 3.75 -11.97 12.33
C GLY A 87 3.80 -12.24 10.83
N ILE A 88 3.36 -11.26 10.03
CA ILE A 88 3.32 -11.33 8.56
C ILE A 88 4.62 -10.90 7.87
N TYR A 89 5.60 -10.36 8.61
CA TYR A 89 6.85 -9.82 8.06
C TYR A 89 7.99 -10.83 8.24
N SER A 90 8.82 -10.97 7.20
CA SER A 90 10.06 -11.74 7.22
C SER A 90 11.21 -10.84 6.83
N ALA A 91 12.24 -10.75 7.67
CA ALA A 91 13.44 -9.99 7.42
C ALA A 91 14.62 -10.92 7.15
N PHE A 92 15.22 -10.79 5.97
CA PHE A 92 16.48 -11.39 5.61
C PHE A 92 17.61 -10.38 5.85
N VAL A 93 18.53 -10.73 6.74
CA VAL A 93 19.68 -9.90 7.11
C VAL A 93 20.94 -10.55 6.58
N GLN A 94 21.71 -9.80 5.81
CA GLN A 94 23.01 -10.21 5.33
C GLN A 94 24.09 -9.30 5.93
N ILE A 95 25.00 -9.89 6.70
CA ILE A 95 26.14 -9.22 7.31
C ILE A 95 27.38 -9.60 6.52
N ARG A 96 28.13 -8.61 6.04
CA ARG A 96 29.39 -8.81 5.30
C ARG A 96 30.51 -7.96 5.89
N ASN A 97 31.73 -8.45 5.75
CA ASN A 97 32.93 -7.66 6.01
C ASN A 97 33.04 -6.48 5.03
N ASP A 98 33.43 -5.32 5.53
CA ASP A 98 34.01 -4.29 4.66
C ASP A 98 35.39 -4.74 4.18
N THR A 99 35.73 -4.42 2.94
CA THR A 99 37.02 -4.70 2.29
C THR A 99 38.23 -4.14 3.04
N SER A 100 38.03 -3.13 3.90
CA SER A 100 39.07 -2.56 4.76
C SER A 100 39.27 -3.33 6.08
N GLY A 101 38.37 -4.25 6.43
CA GLY A 101 38.33 -4.95 7.71
C GLY A 101 37.97 -4.06 8.92
N ALA A 102 37.76 -2.76 8.71
CA ALA A 102 37.46 -1.79 9.78
C ALA A 102 35.96 -1.62 10.05
N GLY A 103 35.10 -2.31 9.29
CA GLY A 103 33.65 -2.16 9.39
C GLY A 103 32.86 -3.36 8.86
N ARG A 104 31.55 -3.31 9.06
CA ARG A 104 30.60 -4.33 8.59
C ARG A 104 29.47 -3.66 7.83
N PHE A 105 29.06 -4.30 6.75
CA PHE A 105 27.85 -3.94 6.02
C PHE A 105 26.71 -4.86 6.45
N ILE A 106 25.64 -4.27 6.95
CA ILE A 106 24.40 -4.98 7.29
C ILE A 106 23.35 -4.57 6.25
N ASN A 107 22.94 -5.53 5.43
CA ASN A 107 21.86 -5.36 4.47
C ASN A 107 20.61 -6.05 5.02
N ILE A 108 19.54 -5.30 5.22
CA ILE A 108 18.27 -5.79 5.75
C ILE A 108 17.23 -5.69 4.64
N LYS A 109 16.70 -6.83 4.21
CA LYS A 109 15.59 -6.93 3.28
C LYS A 109 14.38 -7.44 4.03
N VAL A 110 13.28 -6.71 3.99
CA VAL A 110 12.02 -7.12 4.63
C VAL A 110 11.00 -7.41 3.55
N ASP A 111 10.43 -8.59 3.62
CA ASP A 111 9.33 -9.06 2.79
C ASP A 111 8.10 -9.32 3.69
N TRP A 112 6.94 -9.41 3.09
CA TRP A 112 5.70 -9.78 3.78
C TRP A 112 4.88 -10.72 2.91
N ASN A 113 4.36 -11.78 3.52
CA ASN A 113 3.48 -12.68 2.78
C ASN A 113 2.15 -11.95 2.49
N GLU A 114 1.76 -11.93 1.21
CA GLU A 114 0.39 -11.62 0.81
C GLU A 114 -0.47 -12.87 1.13
N PRO A 115 -1.49 -12.77 2.00
CA PRO A 115 -2.50 -13.82 2.10
C PRO A 115 -3.37 -13.90 0.84
#